data_AF-A0ABD5DWE5-F1
#
_entry.id   AF-A0ABD5DWE5-F1
#
_cell.length_a   1.000
_cell.length_b   1.000
_cell.length_c   1.000
_cell.angle_alpha   90.00
_cell.angle_beta   90.00
_cell.angle_gamma   90.00
#
_symmetry.space_group_name_H-M   'P 1'
#
loop_
_entity.id
_entity.type
_entity.pdbx_description
1 polymer ?
#
loop_
_entity_poly.entity_id
_entity_poly.type
_entity_poly.pdbx_seq_one_letter_code
_entity_poly.pdbx_strand_id
1 'polypeptide(L)'
;VMLGIKDQETFPLIFYRDNCADMALTPDDISEEYIASSRALAVTGTHLSHANTRAAVLKALEYARRHGLRTALHMDYRPVLW
;
A
#
# COMPACT_ATOMS: atom_id res chain seq x y z
N VAL A 1 -2.50 -27.15 -1.46
CA VAL A 1 -2.43 -27.39 0.00
C VAL A 1 -1.49 -26.37 0.61
N MET A 2 -1.94 -25.56 1.55
CA MET A 2 -1.08 -24.70 2.38
C MET A 2 -1.14 -25.26 3.80
N LEU A 3 -0.02 -25.79 4.30
CA LEU A 3 0.10 -26.27 5.69
C LEU A 3 1.21 -25.46 6.35
N GLY A 4 0.89 -24.80 7.46
CA GLY A 4 1.81 -23.89 8.14
C GLY A 4 1.76 -24.05 9.65
N ILE A 5 2.78 -24.70 10.22
CA ILE A 5 3.16 -24.62 11.64
C ILE A 5 4.69 -24.70 11.69
N LYS A 6 5.37 -23.73 12.32
CA LYS A 6 6.84 -23.74 12.50
C LYS A 6 7.21 -23.83 13.97
N ASP A 7 6.90 -22.81 14.78
CA ASP A 7 7.01 -22.78 16.24
C ASP A 7 6.39 -21.46 16.78
N GLN A 8 6.30 -21.30 18.11
CA GLN A 8 5.65 -20.14 18.77
C GLN A 8 6.50 -18.85 18.75
N GLU A 9 7.81 -18.95 18.54
CA GLU A 9 8.76 -17.83 18.62
C GLU A 9 9.04 -17.19 17.25
N THR A 10 8.99 -17.99 16.19
CA THR A 10 9.34 -17.63 14.80
C THR A 10 8.17 -17.84 13.85
N PHE A 11 6.93 -17.80 14.38
CA PHE A 11 5.68 -18.09 13.67
C PHE A 11 5.73 -17.53 12.24
N PRO A 12 5.76 -18.36 11.18
CA PRO A 12 5.84 -17.85 9.84
C PRO A 12 4.50 -17.22 9.53
N LEU A 13 4.51 -15.91 9.31
CA LEU A 13 3.44 -15.28 8.55
C LEU A 13 3.54 -15.81 7.12
N ILE A 14 2.76 -16.83 6.80
CA ILE A 14 2.65 -17.32 5.43
C ILE A 14 1.72 -16.36 4.69
N PHE A 15 2.30 -15.55 3.81
CA PHE A 15 1.56 -14.63 2.96
C PHE A 15 1.11 -15.34 1.69
N TYR A 16 -0.21 -15.48 1.51
CA TYR A 16 -0.79 -15.79 0.21
C TYR A 16 -1.23 -14.47 -0.43
N ARG A 17 -0.32 -13.85 -1.17
CA ARG A 17 -0.52 -12.50 -1.76
C ARG A 17 -0.21 -12.45 -3.26
N ASP A 18 0.00 -13.61 -3.88
CA ASP A 18 0.05 -13.66 -5.32
C ASP A 18 -1.31 -13.26 -5.91
N ASN A 19 -1.31 -12.31 -6.84
CA ASN A 19 -2.50 -11.75 -7.49
C ASN A 19 -3.61 -11.26 -6.54
N CYS A 20 -3.27 -10.76 -5.34
CA CYS A 20 -4.27 -10.20 -4.43
C CYS A 20 -4.81 -8.85 -4.92
N ALA A 21 -6.11 -8.60 -4.68
CA ALA A 21 -6.83 -7.48 -5.28
C ALA A 21 -6.27 -6.09 -4.91
N ASP A 22 -5.73 -5.93 -3.70
CA ASP A 22 -5.13 -4.66 -3.27
C ASP A 22 -3.84 -4.32 -4.04
N MET A 23 -3.14 -5.34 -4.56
CA MET A 23 -1.95 -5.16 -5.38
C MET A 23 -2.25 -4.86 -6.86
N ALA A 24 -3.53 -4.94 -7.26
CA ALA A 24 -3.98 -4.59 -8.60
C ALA A 24 -4.20 -3.08 -8.78
N LEU A 25 -4.10 -2.27 -7.71
CA LEU A 25 -4.29 -0.82 -7.78
C LEU A 25 -3.29 -0.17 -8.76
N THR A 26 -3.81 0.66 -9.64
CA THR A 26 -3.07 1.41 -10.65
C THR A 26 -3.26 2.92 -10.49
N PRO A 27 -2.45 3.75 -11.17
CA PRO A 27 -2.70 5.18 -11.20
C PRO A 27 -4.09 5.56 -11.72
N ASP A 28 -4.69 4.78 -12.62
CA ASP A 28 -5.99 5.11 -13.23
C ASP A 28 -7.15 4.98 -12.23
N ASP A 29 -6.96 4.21 -11.17
CA ASP A 29 -7.91 4.08 -10.07
C ASP A 29 -7.90 5.28 -9.11
N ILE A 30 -6.93 6.20 -9.25
CA ILE A 30 -6.77 7.36 -8.36
C ILE A 30 -7.48 8.59 -8.92
N SER A 31 -8.61 8.94 -8.31
CA SER A 31 -9.36 10.16 -8.59
C SER A 31 -8.82 11.37 -7.82
N GLU A 32 -8.46 12.44 -8.53
CA GLU A 32 -7.97 13.70 -7.93
C GLU A 32 -9.03 14.36 -7.03
N GLU A 33 -10.29 14.40 -7.48
CA GLU A 33 -11.40 14.99 -6.72
C GLU A 33 -11.62 14.24 -5.39
N TYR A 34 -11.51 12.91 -5.42
CA TYR A 34 -11.66 12.10 -4.23
C TYR A 34 -10.53 12.37 -3.22
N ILE A 35 -9.28 12.43 -3.68
CA ILE A 35 -8.16 12.82 -2.81
C ILE A 35 -8.37 14.22 -2.25
N ALA A 36 -8.74 15.20 -3.07
CA ALA A 36 -8.94 16.59 -2.66
C ALA A 36 -10.05 16.78 -1.63
N SER A 37 -11.05 15.90 -1.61
CA SER A 37 -12.14 15.94 -0.61
C SER A 37 -11.70 15.60 0.81
N SER A 38 -10.50 15.06 1.00
CA SER A 38 -9.96 14.64 2.30
C SER A 38 -9.16 15.75 3.00
N ARG A 39 -9.00 15.64 4.32
CA ARG A 39 -8.09 16.53 5.09
C ARG A 39 -6.65 16.03 5.16
N ALA A 40 -6.48 14.72 5.00
CA ALA A 40 -5.19 14.06 5.09
C ALA A 40 -5.18 12.78 4.24
N LEU A 41 -3.99 12.38 3.79
CA LEU A 41 -3.73 11.13 3.09
C LEU A 41 -2.71 10.32 3.90
N ALA A 42 -3.07 9.10 4.29
CA ALA A 42 -2.17 8.15 4.94
C ALA A 42 -1.78 7.05 3.94
N VAL A 43 -0.47 6.82 3.79
CA VAL A 43 0.10 5.81 2.88
C VAL A 43 0.78 4.73 3.70
N THR A 44 0.64 3.47 3.29
CA THR A 44 1.35 2.33 3.90
C THR A 44 2.50 1.85 3.01
N GLY A 45 3.62 1.45 3.62
CA GLY A 45 4.80 0.98 2.90
C GLY A 45 4.56 -0.27 2.05
N THR A 46 3.67 -1.19 2.43
CA THR A 46 3.34 -2.37 1.60
C THR A 46 2.89 -1.97 0.19
N HIS A 47 2.14 -0.88 0.00
CA HIS A 47 1.70 -0.44 -1.34
C HIS A 47 2.81 0.27 -2.14
N LEU A 48 4.01 0.45 -1.58
CA LEU A 48 5.19 0.94 -2.29
C LEU A 48 6.07 -0.20 -2.84
N SER A 49 5.79 -1.44 -2.45
CA SER A 49 6.64 -2.60 -2.75
C SER A 49 6.49 -3.15 -4.17
N HIS A 50 5.42 -2.78 -4.88
CA HIS A 50 5.19 -3.18 -6.28
C HIS A 50 5.07 -1.96 -7.19
N ALA A 51 5.47 -2.09 -8.45
CA ALA A 51 5.59 -0.94 -9.37
C ALA A 51 4.25 -0.22 -9.62
N ASN A 52 3.16 -0.96 -9.82
CA ASN A 52 1.84 -0.40 -10.11
C ASN A 52 1.25 0.35 -8.91
N THR A 53 1.22 -0.30 -7.75
CA THR A 53 0.72 0.29 -6.51
C THR A 53 1.58 1.47 -6.08
N ARG A 54 2.91 1.39 -6.26
CA ARG A 54 3.82 2.51 -6.02
C ARG A 54 3.47 3.71 -6.90
N ALA A 55 3.23 3.51 -8.20
CA ALA A 55 2.83 4.60 -9.09
C ALA A 55 1.48 5.22 -8.68
N ALA A 56 0.51 4.39 -8.24
CA ALA A 56 -0.77 4.86 -7.72
C ALA A 56 -0.59 5.72 -6.46
N VAL A 57 0.22 5.27 -5.52
CA VAL A 57 0.55 6.01 -4.29
C VAL A 57 1.23 7.34 -4.60
N LEU A 58 2.19 7.37 -5.53
CA LEU A 58 2.86 8.61 -5.92
C LEU A 58 1.89 9.61 -6.57
N LYS A 59 0.96 9.16 -7.41
CA LYS A 59 -0.10 10.00 -7.99
C LYS A 59 -1.01 10.57 -6.90
N ALA A 60 -1.42 9.77 -5.92
CA ALA A 60 -2.22 10.24 -4.80
C ALA A 60 -1.48 11.29 -3.94
N LEU A 61 -0.19 11.09 -3.68
CA LEU A 61 0.65 12.06 -2.96
C LEU A 61 0.83 13.37 -3.73
N GLU A 62 0.94 13.31 -5.05
CA GLU A 62 0.98 14.50 -5.90
C GLU A 62 -0.30 15.32 -5.75
N TYR A 63 -1.47 14.69 -5.87
CA TYR A 63 -2.76 15.33 -5.66
C TYR A 63 -2.91 15.91 -4.25
N ALA A 64 -2.56 15.14 -3.22
CA ALA A 64 -2.58 15.62 -1.85
C ALA A 64 -1.72 16.89 -1.68
N ARG A 65 -0.53 16.93 -2.30
CA ARG A 65 0.33 18.11 -2.25
C ARG A 65 -0.26 19.32 -2.99
N ARG A 66 -0.87 19.12 -4.16
CA ARG A 66 -1.54 20.20 -4.92
C ARG A 66 -2.66 20.86 -4.13
N HIS A 67 -3.41 20.07 -3.34
CA HIS A 67 -4.57 20.52 -2.57
C HIS A 67 -4.23 20.85 -1.09
N GLY A 68 -2.94 20.83 -0.71
CA GLY A 68 -2.50 21.22 0.64
C GLY A 68 -2.92 20.24 1.75
N LEU A 69 -3.16 18.97 1.42
CA LEU A 69 -3.50 17.94 2.41
C LEU A 69 -2.30 17.59 3.29
N ARG A 70 -2.59 17.17 4.52
CA ARG A 70 -1.59 16.55 5.40
C ARG A 70 -1.27 15.14 4.90
N THR A 71 0.00 14.78 4.81
CA THR A 71 0.41 13.42 4.42
C THR A 71 1.05 12.69 5.59
N ALA A 72 0.72 11.40 5.76
CA ALA A 72 1.35 10.52 6.74
C ALA A 72 1.86 9.25 6.08
N LEU A 73 3.06 8.81 6.47
CA LEU A 73 3.64 7.54 6.04
C LEU A 73 3.66 6.57 7.22
N HIS A 74 2.93 5.47 7.07
CA HIS A 74 3.05 4.31 7.95
C HIS A 74 4.00 3.32 7.28
N MET A 75 5.18 3.10 7.87
CA MET A 75 6.24 2.31 7.23
C MET A 75 5.80 0.89 6.85
N ASP A 76 4.92 0.24 7.63
CA ASP A 76 4.34 -1.10 7.36
C ASP A 76 5.35 -2.05 6.67
N TYR A 77 6.57 -2.10 7.21
CA TYR A 77 7.69 -2.73 6.51
C TYR A 77 7.66 -4.24 6.73
N ARG A 78 7.54 -4.96 5.62
CA ARG A 78 7.51 -6.43 5.57
C ARG A 78 8.54 -6.88 4.55
N PRO A 79 9.77 -7.25 4.96
CA PRO A 79 10.87 -7.56 4.03
C PRO A 79 10.50 -8.56 2.94
N VAL A 80 9.62 -9.51 3.24
CA VAL A 80 9.16 -10.56 2.31
C VAL A 80 8.25 -10.07 1.19
N LEU A 81 7.75 -8.83 1.25
CA LEU A 81 6.85 -8.24 0.25
C LEU A 81 7.54 -7.23 -0.68
N TRP A 82 8.81 -6.93 -0.45
CA TRP A 82 9.61 -5.94 -1.17
C TRP A 82 10.63 -6.58 -2.12
#